data_AF-L9WAF7-F1
#
_entry.id   AF-L9WAF7-F1
#
_cell.length_a   1.000
_cell.length_b   1.000
_cell.length_c   1.000
_cell.angle_alpha   90.00
_cell.angle_beta   90.00
_cell.angle_gamma   90.00
#
_symmetry.space_group_name_H-M   'P 1'
#
loop_
_entity.id
_entity.type
_entity.pdbx_description
1 polymer ?
#
loop_
_entity_poly.entity_id
_entity_poly.type
_entity_poly.pdbx_seq_one_letter_code
_entity_poly.pdbx_strand_id
1 'polypeptide(L)'
;MEKADSCRRAAYEAVADVEPPELHDYIEASLAEASMVPGVLTIESAVATAADGRSVLDVDTPASDRGTEYSDELDDTSGVATQAAGVQLIYEGLRLTRALAHDEPWIENGTGDDSAETGDLEILAADILVARGFYLLARTDAAGKAVRTVQAFGRDQSRRTTGNGGKTDPATIDANLERDILELAVLTGAAAVGETPSPRLLATVDEIADSVEAPFPPAATYLADLEPTRSEQSLEEHTTDRATSATDP
;
A
#
# COMPACT_ATOMS: atom_id res chain seq x y z
N MET A 1 -1.21 14.31 5.25
CA MET A 1 -2.46 14.20 6.03
C MET A 1 -3.65 14.00 5.09
N GLU A 2 -3.87 14.90 4.12
CA GLU A 2 -4.96 14.79 3.13
C GLU A 2 -5.05 13.44 2.39
N LYS A 3 -3.91 12.87 1.95
CA LYS A 3 -3.89 11.57 1.25
C LYS A 3 -4.32 10.40 2.16
N ALA A 4 -3.88 10.42 3.42
CA ALA A 4 -4.26 9.41 4.40
C ALA A 4 -5.77 9.48 4.71
N ASP A 5 -6.30 10.69 4.87
CA ASP A 5 -7.73 10.91 5.10
C ASP A 5 -8.57 10.50 3.89
N SER A 6 -8.11 10.78 2.66
CA SER A 6 -8.79 10.36 1.44
C SER A 6 -8.84 8.83 1.31
N CYS A 7 -7.71 8.15 1.54
CA CYS A 7 -7.66 6.69 1.53
C CYS A 7 -8.54 6.10 2.63
N ARG A 8 -8.50 6.65 3.85
CA ARG A 8 -9.32 6.18 4.97
C ARG A 8 -10.81 6.33 4.68
N ARG A 9 -11.23 7.46 4.12
CA ARG A 9 -12.62 7.67 3.69
C ARG A 9 -13.06 6.64 2.65
N ALA A 10 -12.22 6.38 1.64
CA ALA A 10 -12.52 5.36 0.63
C ALA A 10 -12.56 3.94 1.23
N ALA A 11 -11.73 3.64 2.22
CA ALA A 11 -11.75 2.37 2.95
C ALA A 11 -13.05 2.21 3.76
N TYR A 12 -13.50 3.25 4.47
CA TYR A 12 -14.79 3.23 5.17
C TYR A 12 -15.97 3.04 4.20
N GLU A 13 -15.97 3.76 3.08
CA GLU A 13 -17.01 3.60 2.06
C GLU A 13 -17.07 2.17 1.51
N ALA A 14 -15.93 1.50 1.36
CA ALA A 14 -15.84 0.14 0.85
C ALA A 14 -16.39 -0.94 1.81
N VAL A 15 -16.51 -0.63 3.10
CA VAL A 15 -17.00 -1.55 4.14
C VAL A 15 -18.33 -1.08 4.77
N ALA A 16 -18.92 0.00 4.28
CA ALA A 16 -20.12 0.61 4.85
C ALA A 16 -21.38 -0.28 4.82
N ASP A 17 -21.39 -1.32 3.99
CA ASP A 17 -22.48 -2.29 3.87
C ASP A 17 -22.25 -3.57 4.70
N VAL A 18 -21.23 -3.60 5.57
CA VAL A 18 -20.96 -4.73 6.45
C VAL A 18 -21.99 -4.79 7.58
N GLU A 19 -22.54 -5.98 7.78
CA GLU A 19 -23.46 -6.33 8.85
C GLU A 19 -22.92 -7.61 9.53
N PRO A 20 -23.14 -7.80 10.84
CA PRO A 20 -23.91 -6.96 11.78
C PRO A 20 -23.16 -5.69 12.25
N PRO A 21 -23.83 -4.75 12.96
CA PRO A 21 -23.21 -3.49 13.39
C PRO A 21 -21.96 -3.66 14.27
N GLU A 22 -21.94 -4.67 15.14
CA GLU A 22 -20.78 -4.95 15.99
C GLU A 22 -19.51 -5.26 15.18
N LEU A 23 -19.66 -5.98 14.06
CA LEU A 23 -18.55 -6.29 13.16
C LEU A 23 -18.13 -5.07 12.33
N HIS A 24 -19.11 -4.26 11.89
CA HIS A 24 -18.85 -3.01 11.20
C HIS A 24 -18.06 -2.03 12.10
N ASP A 25 -18.52 -1.82 13.34
CA ASP A 25 -17.88 -0.94 14.32
C ASP A 25 -16.45 -1.41 14.63
N TYR A 26 -16.23 -2.73 14.72
CA TYR A 26 -14.90 -3.31 14.90
C TYR A 26 -13.96 -2.98 13.72
N ILE A 27 -14.45 -3.15 12.49
CA ILE A 27 -13.68 -2.82 11.28
C ILE A 27 -13.38 -1.32 11.23
N GLU A 28 -14.36 -0.46 11.53
CA GLU A 28 -14.16 0.99 11.53
C GLU A 28 -13.10 1.43 12.54
N ALA A 29 -13.14 0.89 13.76
CA ALA A 29 -12.15 1.14 14.80
C ALA A 29 -10.75 0.69 14.34
N SER A 30 -10.65 -0.51 13.76
CA SER A 30 -9.40 -1.04 13.21
C SER A 30 -8.80 -0.12 12.14
N LEU A 31 -9.64 0.39 11.22
CA LEU A 31 -9.21 1.31 10.17
C LEU A 31 -8.89 2.73 10.68
N ALA A 32 -9.47 3.15 11.80
CA ALA A 32 -9.17 4.43 12.43
C ALA A 32 -7.72 4.46 12.96
N GLU A 33 -7.26 3.34 13.53
CA GLU A 33 -5.93 3.17 14.12
C GLU A 33 -4.86 2.75 13.11
N ALA A 34 -5.28 2.30 11.93
CA ALA A 34 -4.39 1.84 10.88
C ALA A 34 -3.36 2.90 10.42
N SER A 35 -2.16 2.42 10.11
CA SER A 35 -1.00 3.23 9.70
C SER A 35 -1.29 4.10 8.48
N MET A 36 -2.07 3.59 7.52
CA MET A 36 -2.34 4.18 6.20
C MET A 36 -1.12 4.28 5.26
N VAL A 37 0.06 3.75 5.61
CA VAL A 37 1.25 3.76 4.74
C VAL A 37 0.97 3.13 3.36
N PRO A 38 0.41 1.90 3.26
CA PRO A 38 0.14 1.29 1.96
C PRO A 38 -0.76 2.16 1.07
N GLY A 39 -1.87 2.65 1.61
CA GLY A 39 -2.81 3.49 0.88
C GLY A 39 -2.19 4.81 0.42
N VAL A 40 -1.43 5.49 1.28
CA VAL A 40 -0.77 6.74 0.90
C VAL A 40 0.32 6.49 -0.13
N LEU A 41 1.12 5.43 0.00
CA LEU A 41 2.13 5.09 -1.00
C LEU A 41 1.52 4.82 -2.38
N THR A 42 0.34 4.19 -2.45
CA THR A 42 -0.39 4.03 -3.71
C THR A 42 -0.73 5.38 -4.36
N ILE A 43 -1.25 6.33 -3.57
CA ILE A 43 -1.57 7.68 -4.08
C ILE A 43 -0.30 8.42 -4.51
N GLU A 44 0.78 8.37 -3.72
CA GLU A 44 2.06 8.99 -4.06
C GLU A 44 2.68 8.39 -5.33
N SER A 45 2.58 7.08 -5.49
CA SER A 45 3.09 6.38 -6.67
C SER A 45 2.35 6.79 -7.93
N ALA A 46 1.02 6.90 -7.86
CA ALA A 46 0.20 7.42 -8.96
C ALA A 46 0.64 8.83 -9.36
N VAL A 47 0.84 9.72 -8.38
CA VAL A 47 1.29 11.11 -8.62
C VAL A 47 2.70 11.14 -9.23
N ALA A 48 3.63 10.34 -8.71
CA ALA A 48 5.00 10.28 -9.21
C ALA A 48 5.04 9.75 -10.65
N THR A 49 4.29 8.69 -10.96
CA THR A 49 4.23 8.10 -12.30
C THR A 49 3.58 9.06 -13.31
N ALA A 50 2.52 9.77 -12.93
CA ALA A 50 1.90 10.78 -13.80
C ALA A 50 2.85 11.95 -14.11
N ALA A 51 3.68 12.36 -13.15
CA ALA A 51 4.69 13.40 -13.36
C ALA A 51 5.80 12.94 -14.31
N ASP A 52 6.29 11.71 -14.15
CA ASP A 52 7.31 11.11 -15.03
C ASP A 52 6.81 11.04 -16.48
N GLY A 53 5.56 10.61 -16.70
CA GLY A 53 4.96 10.51 -18.05
C GLY A 53 4.78 11.86 -18.75
N ARG A 54 4.39 12.91 -18.01
CA ARG A 54 4.27 14.28 -18.56
C ARG A 54 5.60 14.85 -19.02
N SER A 55 6.72 14.48 -18.40
CA SER A 55 8.06 14.91 -18.83
C SER A 55 8.48 14.34 -20.20
N VAL A 56 7.86 13.24 -20.66
CA VAL A 56 8.19 12.58 -21.94
C VAL A 56 7.33 13.12 -23.08
N LEU A 57 6.14 13.66 -22.77
CA LEU A 57 5.14 14.08 -23.76
C LEU A 57 5.11 15.60 -24.04
N ASP A 58 5.92 16.41 -23.36
CA ASP A 58 5.95 17.87 -23.55
C ASP A 58 6.82 18.33 -24.75
N VAL A 59 6.96 17.46 -25.76
CA VAL A 59 7.48 17.83 -27.08
C VAL A 59 6.32 17.74 -28.07
N ASP A 60 5.75 18.89 -28.43
CA ASP A 60 4.85 19.13 -29.58
C ASP A 60 3.33 18.86 -29.46
N THR A 61 2.63 19.33 -28.41
CA THR A 61 1.14 19.42 -28.48
C THR A 61 0.60 20.85 -28.33
N PRO A 62 -0.04 21.44 -29.37
CA PRO A 62 -0.55 22.81 -29.31
C PRO A 62 -1.83 22.93 -28.47
N ALA A 63 -1.90 24.03 -27.70
CA ALA A 63 -2.82 24.28 -26.59
C ALA A 63 -4.31 24.57 -26.93
N SER A 64 -4.85 24.11 -28.06
CA SER A 64 -6.14 24.61 -28.57
C SER A 64 -7.36 23.68 -28.44
N ASP A 65 -7.29 22.56 -27.70
CA ASP A 65 -8.44 21.64 -27.59
C ASP A 65 -8.80 21.21 -26.15
N ARG A 66 -8.55 22.07 -25.15
CA ARG A 66 -9.04 21.82 -23.77
C ARG A 66 -10.51 22.21 -23.62
N GLY A 67 -11.39 21.43 -24.22
CA GLY A 67 -12.83 21.49 -24.01
C GLY A 67 -13.29 20.43 -23.00
N THR A 68 -13.65 20.86 -21.79
CA THR A 68 -14.42 20.06 -20.80
C THR A 68 -13.64 18.98 -20.02
N GLU A 69 -12.52 19.33 -19.38
CA GLU A 69 -11.69 18.38 -18.58
C GLU A 69 -11.98 18.37 -17.06
N TYR A 70 -13.00 19.08 -16.57
CA TYR A 70 -13.24 19.19 -15.12
C TYR A 70 -13.89 17.94 -14.48
N SER A 71 -14.43 17.01 -15.26
CA SER A 71 -15.05 15.77 -14.73
C SER A 71 -14.09 14.57 -14.68
N ASP A 72 -13.08 14.52 -15.56
CA ASP A 72 -12.14 13.39 -15.65
C ASP A 72 -11.14 13.38 -14.49
N GLU A 73 -10.60 14.56 -14.11
CA GLU A 73 -9.59 14.64 -13.04
C GLU A 73 -10.15 14.26 -11.64
N LEU A 74 -11.44 14.52 -11.39
CA LEU A 74 -12.11 14.13 -10.15
C LEU A 74 -12.45 12.63 -10.12
N ASP A 75 -12.75 12.03 -11.28
CA ASP A 75 -13.02 10.59 -11.40
C ASP A 75 -11.73 9.78 -11.27
N ASP A 76 -10.62 10.26 -11.87
CA ASP A 76 -9.29 9.64 -11.75
C ASP A 76 -8.76 9.67 -10.31
N THR A 77 -8.86 10.82 -9.62
CA THR A 77 -8.41 10.92 -8.22
C THR A 77 -9.28 10.08 -7.28
N SER A 78 -10.58 9.97 -7.55
CA SER A 78 -11.47 9.06 -6.84
C SER A 78 -11.10 7.60 -7.11
N GLY A 79 -10.81 7.23 -8.36
CA GLY A 79 -10.37 5.89 -8.76
C GLY A 79 -9.06 5.49 -8.07
N VAL A 80 -8.08 6.39 -8.02
CA VAL A 80 -6.82 6.18 -7.30
C VAL A 80 -7.07 5.97 -5.81
N ALA A 81 -7.93 6.78 -5.18
CA ALA A 81 -8.26 6.64 -3.76
C ALA A 81 -8.98 5.31 -3.46
N THR A 82 -9.88 4.86 -4.34
CA THR A 82 -10.55 3.56 -4.25
C THR A 82 -9.55 2.40 -4.37
N GLN A 83 -8.60 2.47 -5.31
CA GLN A 83 -7.58 1.44 -5.45
C GLN A 83 -6.59 1.44 -4.27
N ALA A 84 -6.22 2.62 -3.77
CA ALA A 84 -5.43 2.78 -2.55
C ALA A 84 -6.12 2.16 -1.33
N ALA A 85 -7.42 2.37 -1.18
CA ALA A 85 -8.22 1.67 -0.17
C ALA A 85 -8.16 0.15 -0.37
N GLY A 86 -8.21 -0.33 -1.61
CA GLY A 86 -8.04 -1.75 -1.94
C GLY A 86 -6.76 -2.35 -1.36
N VAL A 87 -5.61 -1.69 -1.59
CA VAL A 87 -4.31 -2.11 -1.05
C VAL A 87 -4.29 -2.03 0.49
N GLN A 88 -4.84 -0.95 1.06
CA GLN A 88 -4.91 -0.76 2.51
C GLN A 88 -5.73 -1.86 3.20
N LEU A 89 -6.89 -2.21 2.65
CA LEU A 89 -7.76 -3.25 3.21
C LEU A 89 -7.09 -4.63 3.14
N ILE A 90 -6.39 -4.95 2.04
CA ILE A 90 -5.58 -6.19 1.94
C ILE A 90 -4.52 -6.22 3.04
N TYR A 91 -3.78 -5.12 3.24
CA TYR A 91 -2.75 -5.07 4.27
C TYR A 91 -3.32 -5.30 5.68
N GLU A 92 -4.35 -4.54 6.05
CA GLU A 92 -4.93 -4.64 7.40
C GLU A 92 -5.51 -6.03 7.67
N GLY A 93 -6.19 -6.63 6.68
CA GLY A 93 -6.70 -7.98 6.79
C GLY A 93 -5.58 -9.00 7.01
N LEU A 94 -4.51 -8.97 6.21
CA LEU A 94 -3.37 -9.89 6.34
C LEU A 94 -2.56 -9.65 7.63
N ARG A 95 -2.44 -8.40 8.06
CA ARG A 95 -1.80 -8.04 9.34
C ARG A 95 -2.58 -8.61 10.51
N LEU A 96 -3.91 -8.52 10.47
CA LEU A 96 -4.80 -9.11 11.47
C LEU A 96 -4.74 -10.65 11.44
N THR A 97 -4.75 -11.27 10.25
CA THR A 97 -4.52 -12.71 10.11
C THR A 97 -3.18 -13.15 10.71
N ARG A 98 -2.12 -12.37 10.52
CA ARG A 98 -0.80 -12.64 11.13
C ARG A 98 -0.86 -12.59 12.66
N ALA A 99 -1.52 -11.58 13.23
CA ALA A 99 -1.70 -11.46 14.68
C ALA A 99 -2.46 -12.68 15.24
N LEU A 100 -3.61 -13.01 14.64
CA LEU A 100 -4.41 -14.19 15.02
C LEU A 100 -3.63 -15.50 14.94
N ALA A 101 -2.81 -15.67 13.90
CA ALA A 101 -1.98 -16.86 13.73
C ALA A 101 -0.84 -16.94 14.77
N HIS A 102 -0.45 -15.82 15.39
CA HIS A 102 0.59 -15.78 16.41
C HIS A 102 0.01 -15.95 17.82
N ASP A 103 -1.09 -15.25 18.09
CA ASP A 103 -1.67 -15.17 19.43
C ASP A 103 -2.59 -16.36 19.71
N GLU A 104 -3.17 -16.97 18.66
CA GLU A 104 -4.06 -18.13 18.73
C GLU A 104 -5.08 -18.03 19.89
N PRO A 105 -5.94 -16.98 19.93
CA PRO A 105 -6.77 -16.64 21.09
C PRO A 105 -7.73 -17.77 21.53
N TRP A 106 -8.04 -18.71 20.62
CA TRP A 106 -8.85 -19.90 20.88
C TRP A 106 -8.12 -21.04 21.60
N ILE A 107 -6.79 -21.00 21.73
CA ILE A 107 -5.99 -22.04 22.42
C ILE A 107 -5.85 -21.74 23.92
N GLU A 108 -5.97 -20.47 24.33
CA GLU A 108 -5.90 -20.06 25.73
C GLU A 108 -7.12 -20.54 26.53
N ASN A 109 -7.02 -21.78 27.03
CA ASN A 109 -8.00 -22.36 27.94
C ASN A 109 -7.89 -21.69 29.33
N GLY A 110 -8.52 -20.54 29.58
CA GLY A 110 -8.69 -20.15 30.98
C GLY A 110 -9.18 -18.77 31.41
N THR A 111 -9.32 -17.74 30.58
CA THR A 111 -9.67 -16.40 31.13
C THR A 111 -10.62 -15.60 30.25
N GLY A 112 -11.87 -16.07 30.15
CA GLY A 112 -13.02 -15.27 29.68
C GLY A 112 -13.56 -15.70 28.32
N ASP A 113 -14.88 -15.89 28.23
CA ASP A 113 -15.64 -16.05 26.98
C ASP A 113 -15.27 -14.95 25.97
N ASP A 114 -15.05 -13.73 26.49
CA ASP A 114 -14.78 -12.49 25.76
C ASP A 114 -13.56 -12.55 24.82
N SER A 115 -12.48 -13.30 25.14
CA SER A 115 -11.28 -13.33 24.27
C SER A 115 -11.47 -14.21 23.04
N ALA A 116 -12.22 -15.30 23.16
CA ALA A 116 -12.57 -16.16 22.05
C ALA A 116 -13.61 -15.48 21.14
N GLU A 117 -14.62 -14.83 21.72
CA GLU A 117 -15.61 -14.04 20.96
C GLU A 117 -14.96 -12.87 20.20
N THR A 118 -13.98 -12.19 20.81
CA THR A 118 -13.18 -11.15 20.13
C THR A 118 -12.38 -11.75 18.97
N GLY A 119 -11.73 -12.90 19.18
CA GLY A 119 -11.00 -13.60 18.13
C GLY A 119 -11.88 -14.04 16.95
N ASP A 120 -13.13 -14.43 17.20
CA ASP A 120 -14.09 -14.76 16.15
C ASP A 120 -14.44 -13.52 15.30
N LEU A 121 -14.66 -12.36 15.93
CA LEU A 121 -14.88 -11.09 15.21
C LEU A 121 -13.63 -10.68 14.41
N GLU A 122 -12.44 -10.83 14.97
CA GLU A 122 -11.17 -10.54 14.31
C GLU A 122 -10.95 -11.37 13.05
N ILE A 123 -11.28 -12.67 13.09
CA ILE A 123 -11.21 -13.55 11.92
C ILE A 123 -12.15 -13.05 10.81
N LEU A 124 -13.41 -12.75 11.15
CA LEU A 124 -14.39 -12.26 10.18
C LEU A 124 -13.98 -10.90 9.60
N ALA A 125 -13.47 -10.01 10.43
CA ALA A 125 -12.96 -8.71 10.00
C ALA A 125 -11.78 -8.88 9.03
N ALA A 126 -10.82 -9.76 9.34
CA ALA A 126 -9.68 -10.03 8.47
C ALA A 126 -10.13 -10.53 7.09
N ASP A 127 -11.04 -11.51 7.04
CA ASP A 127 -11.56 -12.06 5.78
C ASP A 127 -12.30 -11.01 4.95
N ILE A 128 -13.13 -10.18 5.59
CA ILE A 128 -13.87 -9.11 4.91
C ILE A 128 -12.92 -8.06 4.34
N LEU A 129 -11.93 -7.62 5.13
CA LEU A 129 -10.95 -6.62 4.71
C LEU A 129 -10.18 -7.12 3.48
N VAL A 130 -9.66 -8.35 3.51
CA VAL A 130 -8.97 -8.94 2.35
C VAL A 130 -9.91 -9.05 1.15
N ALA A 131 -11.12 -9.60 1.32
CA ALA A 131 -12.07 -9.79 0.24
C ALA A 131 -12.51 -8.47 -0.41
N ARG A 132 -12.81 -7.44 0.39
CA ARG A 132 -13.15 -6.10 -0.10
C ARG A 132 -11.97 -5.47 -0.81
N GLY A 133 -10.77 -5.60 -0.27
CA GLY A 133 -9.57 -5.11 -0.94
C GLY A 133 -9.35 -5.74 -2.32
N PHE A 134 -9.50 -7.06 -2.44
CA PHE A 134 -9.49 -7.74 -3.74
C PHE A 134 -10.60 -7.26 -4.67
N TYR A 135 -11.82 -7.07 -4.15
CA TYR A 135 -12.94 -6.59 -4.94
C TYR A 135 -12.63 -5.23 -5.60
N LEU A 136 -12.03 -4.31 -4.85
CA LEU A 136 -11.62 -2.99 -5.37
C LEU A 136 -10.52 -3.08 -6.43
N LEU A 137 -9.61 -4.06 -6.31
CA LEU A 137 -8.52 -4.25 -7.27
C LEU A 137 -8.86 -5.19 -8.44
N ALA A 138 -9.97 -5.92 -8.39
CA ALA A 138 -10.26 -7.05 -9.29
C ALA A 138 -10.28 -6.70 -10.78
N ARG A 139 -10.58 -5.44 -11.12
CA ARG A 139 -10.66 -4.95 -12.51
C ARG A 139 -9.49 -4.03 -12.88
N THR A 140 -8.38 -4.16 -12.16
CA THR A 140 -7.16 -3.38 -12.37
C THR A 140 -6.01 -4.32 -12.74
N ASP A 141 -4.95 -3.77 -13.32
CA ASP A 141 -3.72 -4.54 -13.60
C ASP A 141 -3.00 -4.99 -12.31
N ALA A 142 -3.36 -4.43 -11.15
CA ALA A 142 -2.82 -4.82 -9.85
C ALA A 142 -3.39 -6.15 -9.32
N ALA A 143 -4.53 -6.64 -9.83
CA ALA A 143 -5.20 -7.85 -9.34
C ALA A 143 -4.26 -9.06 -9.27
N GLY A 144 -3.42 -9.24 -10.29
CA GLY A 144 -2.45 -10.33 -10.35
C GLY A 144 -1.38 -10.23 -9.26
N LYS A 145 -0.90 -9.02 -8.94
CA LYS A 145 0.07 -8.81 -7.85
C LYS A 145 -0.60 -9.01 -6.50
N ALA A 146 -1.83 -8.54 -6.29
CA ALA A 146 -2.58 -8.75 -5.05
C ALA A 146 -2.70 -10.24 -4.70
N VAL A 147 -3.00 -11.10 -5.69
CA VAL A 147 -3.06 -12.56 -5.50
C VAL A 147 -1.69 -13.11 -5.10
N ARG A 148 -0.62 -12.66 -5.75
CA ARG A 148 0.75 -13.10 -5.42
C ARG A 148 1.16 -12.70 -4.01
N THR A 149 0.78 -11.50 -3.55
CA THR A 149 1.02 -11.03 -2.17
C THR A 149 0.38 -11.96 -1.14
N VAL A 150 -0.90 -12.34 -1.32
CA VAL A 150 -1.56 -13.29 -0.39
C VAL A 150 -0.97 -14.69 -0.46
N GLN A 151 -0.59 -15.16 -1.65
CA GLN A 151 0.07 -16.46 -1.80
C GLN A 151 1.46 -16.49 -1.14
N ALA A 152 2.22 -15.39 -1.23
CA ALA A 152 3.51 -15.23 -0.57
C ALA A 152 3.32 -15.23 0.95
N PHE A 153 2.40 -14.39 1.45
CA PHE A 153 2.01 -14.35 2.86
C PHE A 153 1.65 -15.74 3.41
N GLY A 154 0.72 -16.46 2.78
CA GLY A 154 0.30 -17.79 3.25
C GLY A 154 1.44 -18.82 3.24
N ARG A 155 2.36 -18.72 2.28
CA ARG A 155 3.56 -19.56 2.23
C ARG A 155 4.52 -19.24 3.38
N ASP A 156 4.66 -17.97 3.72
CA ASP A 156 5.51 -17.49 4.80
C ASP A 156 4.95 -17.88 6.17
N GLN A 157 3.64 -17.73 6.38
CA GLN A 157 2.95 -18.26 7.55
C GLN A 157 3.15 -19.78 7.69
N SER A 158 3.00 -20.54 6.59
CA SER A 158 3.22 -21.99 6.60
C SER A 158 4.66 -22.37 6.96
N ARG A 159 5.66 -21.63 6.46
CA ARG A 159 7.08 -21.86 6.78
C ARG A 159 7.40 -21.56 8.24
N ARG A 160 6.79 -20.52 8.79
CA ARG A 160 6.89 -20.15 10.21
C ARG A 160 6.32 -21.25 11.09
N THR A 161 5.06 -21.66 10.88
CA THR A 161 4.38 -22.70 11.68
C THR A 161 5.11 -24.04 11.64
N THR A 162 5.59 -24.45 10.47
CA THR A 162 6.26 -25.76 10.30
C THR A 162 7.73 -25.75 10.73
N GLY A 163 8.31 -24.59 11.06
CA GLY A 163 9.75 -24.43 11.25
C GLY A 163 10.58 -24.74 9.99
N ASN A 164 9.93 -24.88 8.83
CA ASN A 164 10.56 -25.25 7.56
C ASN A 164 11.20 -24.04 6.86
N GLY A 165 11.24 -22.87 7.53
CA GLY A 165 12.00 -21.68 7.12
C GLY A 165 13.53 -21.82 7.25
N GLY A 166 14.03 -22.95 7.77
CA GLY A 166 15.46 -23.18 7.91
C GLY A 166 16.10 -22.31 9.01
N LYS A 167 17.17 -21.57 8.67
CA LYS A 167 17.86 -20.64 9.58
C LYS A 167 17.35 -19.20 9.50
N THR A 168 16.36 -18.93 8.66
CA THR A 168 15.84 -17.57 8.49
C THR A 168 15.13 -17.15 9.78
N ASP A 169 15.46 -15.96 10.27
CA ASP A 169 14.85 -15.36 11.44
C ASP A 169 13.33 -15.19 11.21
N PRO A 170 12.46 -15.66 12.12
CA PRO A 170 11.02 -15.41 12.06
C PRO A 170 10.65 -13.94 11.82
N ALA A 171 11.42 -12.98 12.35
CA ALA A 171 11.18 -11.56 12.11
C ALA A 171 11.39 -11.16 10.64
N THR A 172 12.37 -11.77 9.96
CA THR A 172 12.58 -11.58 8.52
C THR A 172 11.43 -12.18 7.70
N ILE A 173 10.90 -13.33 8.12
CA ILE A 173 9.72 -13.93 7.47
C ILE A 173 8.49 -13.02 7.63
N ASP A 174 8.32 -12.40 8.79
CA ASP A 174 7.18 -11.50 9.03
C ASP A 174 7.24 -10.24 8.18
N ALA A 175 8.42 -9.62 8.06
CA ALA A 175 8.61 -8.38 7.31
C ALA A 175 8.40 -8.52 5.79
N ASN A 176 8.37 -9.76 5.27
CA ASN A 176 8.06 -10.00 3.86
C ASN A 176 6.67 -9.47 3.47
N LEU A 177 5.68 -9.51 4.38
CA LEU A 177 4.35 -8.97 4.11
C LEU A 177 4.42 -7.48 3.78
N GLU A 178 5.08 -6.70 4.65
CA GLU A 178 5.25 -5.27 4.45
C GLU A 178 5.98 -4.97 3.13
N ARG A 179 7.05 -5.70 2.79
CA ARG A 179 7.73 -5.57 1.50
C ARG A 179 6.80 -5.84 0.32
N ASP A 180 6.08 -6.95 0.33
CA ASP A 180 5.16 -7.33 -0.75
C ASP A 180 4.01 -6.33 -0.91
N ILE A 181 3.59 -5.69 0.18
CA ILE A 181 2.54 -4.68 0.21
C ILE A 181 3.02 -3.34 -0.33
N LEU A 182 4.26 -2.93 -0.05
CA LEU A 182 4.85 -1.73 -0.67
C LEU A 182 4.96 -1.90 -2.19
N GLU A 183 5.41 -3.07 -2.65
CA GLU A 183 5.46 -3.37 -4.09
C GLU A 183 4.05 -3.37 -4.72
N LEU A 184 3.06 -3.97 -4.05
CA LEU A 184 1.66 -3.92 -4.48
C LEU A 184 1.16 -2.47 -4.55
N ALA A 185 1.46 -1.64 -3.56
CA ALA A 185 1.02 -0.26 -3.49
C ALA A 185 1.52 0.56 -4.69
N VAL A 186 2.80 0.39 -5.05
CA VAL A 186 3.46 1.09 -6.16
C VAL A 186 2.91 0.65 -7.50
N LEU A 187 2.79 -0.66 -7.72
CA LEU A 187 2.20 -1.21 -8.95
C LEU A 187 0.74 -0.78 -9.11
N THR A 188 -0.02 -0.74 -8.02
CA THR A 188 -1.40 -0.26 -8.04
C THR A 188 -1.46 1.24 -8.38
N GLY A 189 -0.59 2.06 -7.78
CA GLY A 189 -0.55 3.50 -8.05
C GLY A 189 -0.23 3.81 -9.50
N ALA A 190 0.79 3.15 -10.07
CA ALA A 190 1.13 3.31 -11.47
C ALA A 190 0.02 2.82 -12.41
N ALA A 191 -0.57 1.64 -12.12
CA ALA A 191 -1.68 1.11 -12.90
C ALA A 191 -2.93 2.01 -12.85
N ALA A 192 -3.16 2.70 -11.74
CA ALA A 192 -4.28 3.63 -11.60
C ALA A 192 -4.21 4.81 -12.55
N VAL A 193 -3.01 5.21 -12.99
CA VAL A 193 -2.79 6.25 -14.01
C VAL A 193 -2.46 5.68 -15.40
N GLY A 194 -2.72 4.37 -15.60
CA GLY A 194 -2.56 3.70 -16.89
C GLY A 194 -1.11 3.45 -17.30
N GLU A 195 -0.17 3.51 -16.37
CA GLU A 195 1.27 3.45 -16.64
C GLU A 195 1.97 2.33 -15.84
N THR A 196 3.23 2.09 -16.17
CA THR A 196 4.10 1.18 -15.40
C THR A 196 5.03 1.98 -14.48
N PRO A 197 5.33 1.51 -13.25
CA PRO A 197 6.23 2.23 -12.37
C PRO A 197 7.64 2.26 -12.96
N SER A 198 8.32 3.40 -12.85
CA SER A 198 9.68 3.56 -13.34
C SER A 198 10.67 2.71 -12.52
N PRO A 199 11.79 2.24 -13.11
CA PRO A 199 12.80 1.48 -12.38
C PRO A 199 13.36 2.22 -11.16
N ARG A 200 13.41 3.55 -11.23
CA ARG A 200 13.81 4.41 -10.11
C ARG A 200 12.83 4.32 -8.95
N LEU A 201 11.53 4.43 -9.22
CA LEU A 201 10.50 4.32 -8.19
C LEU A 201 10.55 2.94 -7.51
N LEU A 202 10.76 1.88 -8.29
CA LEU A 202 10.94 0.52 -7.75
C LEU A 202 12.18 0.41 -6.87
N ALA A 203 13.33 0.95 -7.30
CA ALA A 203 14.56 0.92 -6.52
C ALA A 203 14.42 1.69 -5.20
N THR A 204 13.79 2.87 -5.22
CA THR A 204 13.48 3.63 -4.00
C THR A 204 12.60 2.80 -3.06
N VAL A 205 11.59 2.09 -3.59
CA VAL A 205 10.70 1.26 -2.77
C VAL A 205 11.40 0.05 -2.17
N ASP A 206 12.36 -0.54 -2.89
CA ASP A 206 13.20 -1.62 -2.34
C ASP A 206 14.07 -1.12 -1.18
N GLU A 207 14.68 0.07 -1.31
CA GLU A 207 15.45 0.71 -0.22
C GLU A 207 14.55 0.99 1.00
N ILE A 208 13.33 1.46 0.75
CA ILE A 208 12.30 1.68 1.77
C ILE A 208 11.98 0.37 2.47
N ALA A 209 11.66 -0.68 1.71
CA ALA A 209 11.30 -1.99 2.24
C ALA A 209 12.39 -2.62 3.11
N ASP A 210 13.67 -2.36 2.82
CA ASP A 210 14.80 -2.82 3.64
C ASP A 210 14.90 -2.11 5.00
N SER A 211 14.29 -0.94 5.13
CA SER A 211 14.30 -0.11 6.35
C SER A 211 13.02 -0.18 7.18
N VAL A 212 11.95 -0.81 6.66
CA VAL A 212 10.67 -0.93 7.36
C VAL A 212 10.81 -1.79 8.62
N GLU A 213 10.33 -1.26 9.74
CA GLU A 213 9.94 -2.10 10.89
C GLU A 213 8.51 -2.61 10.70
N ALA A 214 8.28 -3.89 10.99
CA ALA A 214 6.95 -4.50 10.94
C ALA A 214 6.30 -4.53 12.34
N PRO A 215 5.02 -4.13 12.49
CA PRO A 215 4.12 -3.56 11.47
C PRO A 215 4.45 -2.10 11.14
N PHE A 216 3.91 -1.56 10.04
CA PHE A 216 4.18 -0.18 9.63
C PHE A 216 3.87 0.83 10.75
N PRO A 217 4.75 1.81 11.00
CA PRO A 217 4.42 2.94 11.86
C PRO A 217 3.39 3.87 11.17
N PRO A 218 2.81 4.86 11.87
CA PRO A 218 1.86 5.80 11.26
C PRO A 218 2.43 6.49 10.02
N ALA A 219 1.62 6.66 8.96
CA ALA A 219 2.07 7.21 7.67
C ALA A 219 2.71 8.60 7.77
N ALA A 220 2.23 9.44 8.69
CA ALA A 220 2.81 10.77 8.91
C ALA A 220 4.26 10.71 9.38
N THR A 221 4.64 9.69 10.14
CA THR A 221 6.02 9.46 10.57
C THR A 221 6.81 8.81 9.44
N TYR A 222 6.27 7.73 8.86
CA TYR A 222 6.98 6.90 7.89
C TYR A 222 7.35 7.65 6.60
N LEU A 223 6.42 8.45 6.06
CA LEU A 223 6.62 9.16 4.79
C LEU A 223 7.41 10.46 4.96
N ALA A 224 7.40 11.06 6.17
CA ALA A 224 8.26 12.21 6.46
C ALA A 224 9.74 11.82 6.40
N ASP A 225 10.08 10.57 6.69
CA ASP A 225 11.43 10.02 6.51
C ASP A 225 11.77 9.74 5.03
N LEU A 226 10.79 9.73 4.12
CA LEU A 226 11.00 9.54 2.68
C LEU A 226 11.29 10.83 1.90
N GLU A 227 10.71 11.96 2.33
CA GLU A 227 10.99 13.27 1.74
C GLU A 227 12.48 13.72 1.80
N PRO A 228 13.25 13.48 2.89
CA PRO A 228 14.66 13.84 2.94
C PRO A 228 15.51 13.03 1.94
N THR A 229 15.26 11.72 1.78
CA THR A 229 15.99 10.88 0.81
C THR A 229 15.71 11.31 -0.63
N ARG A 230 14.47 11.69 -0.94
CA ARG A 230 14.10 12.21 -2.27
C ARG A 230 14.77 13.56 -2.57
N SER A 231 14.91 14.42 -1.55
CA SER A 231 15.55 15.73 -1.67
C SER A 231 17.06 15.61 -1.90
N GLU A 232 17.72 14.68 -1.21
CA GLU A 232 19.15 14.41 -1.40
C GLU A 232 19.45 13.77 -2.76
N GLN A 233 18.63 12.82 -3.21
CA GLN A 233 18.76 12.21 -4.55
C GLN A 233 18.50 13.20 -5.69
N SER A 234 17.55 14.14 -5.53
CA SER A 234 17.30 15.20 -6.50
C SER A 234 18.46 16.20 -6.60
N LEU A 235 19.18 16.46 -5.49
CA LEU A 235 20.34 17.33 -5.48
C LEU A 235 21.56 16.69 -6.15
N GLU A 236 21.77 15.39 -6.02
CA GLU A 236 22.90 14.70 -6.66
C GLU A 236 22.75 14.64 -8.19
N GLU A 237 21.54 14.43 -8.71
CA GLU A 237 21.25 14.35 -10.15
C GLU A 237 21.44 15.68 -10.91
N HIS A 238 21.32 16.82 -10.23
CA HIS A 238 21.53 18.14 -10.82
C HIS A 238 22.99 18.62 -10.77
N THR A 239 23.91 17.87 -10.14
CA THR A 239 25.30 18.32 -9.95
C THR A 239 26.28 17.84 -11.02
N THR A 240 25.87 16.98 -11.96
CA THR A 240 26.76 16.43 -13.00
C THR A 240 26.70 17.13 -14.37
N ASP A 241 25.86 18.14 -14.57
CA ASP A 241 25.82 18.89 -15.83
C ASP A 241 26.33 20.34 -15.68
N ARG A 242 27.60 20.49 -15.29
CA ARG A 242 28.29 21.77 -15.48
C ARG A 242 29.77 21.63 -15.84
N ALA A 243 30.01 21.98 -17.11
CA ALA A 243 31.21 22.57 -17.69
C ALA A 243 32.32 21.64 -18.25
N THR A 244 32.20 21.32 -19.53
CA THR A 244 33.33 21.41 -20.47
C THR A 244 32.95 22.34 -21.63
N SER A 245 33.06 23.64 -21.39
CA SER A 245 33.04 24.68 -22.42
C SER A 245 34.35 24.64 -23.20
N ALA A 246 34.21 24.61 -24.53
CA ALA A 246 35.27 24.62 -25.52
C ALA A 246 36.23 25.83 -25.41
N THR A 247 37.48 25.62 -25.83
CA THR A 247 38.26 26.68 -26.49
C THR A 247 39.20 26.04 -27.49
N ASP A 248 38.96 26.33 -28.77
CA ASP A 248 39.86 26.11 -29.91
C ASP A 248 40.09 27.49 -30.56
N PRO A 249 41.34 27.83 -30.91
CA PRO A 249 41.59 28.33 -32.25
C PRO A 249 42.87 27.79 -32.92
#